data_AF-A0A1J0LLV5-F1
#
_entry.id   AF-A0A1J0LLV5-F1
#
_cell.length_a   1.000
_cell.length_b   1.000
_cell.length_c   1.000
_cell.angle_alpha   90.00
_cell.angle_beta   90.00
_cell.angle_gamma   90.00
#
_symmetry.space_group_name_H-M   'P 1'
#
loop_
_entity.id
_entity.type
_entity.pdbx_description
1 polymer ?
#
loop_
_entity_poly.entity_id
_entity_poly.type
_entity_poly.pdbx_seq_one_letter_code
_entity_poly.pdbx_strand_id
1 'polypeptide(L)'
;MNYNSLVLFDRASYLRNDLYNKVIEIFLSLKKNKKMSKNPMITGFVIAIIVVIFSYGVSQLMNQKELEFIIDNPTNEKIQVQIDDQEYEVDANSFKIIKLELGDHVLNGQHKFTYDYIHHGVINPTKSTYYVYKRYYGSVAKKDSIFQNAPTLNIDGEKYQFTDTISDYFIQDFYYNLNEDFPSWTNSQKDSLKIDARKKIFRKVAFEDFYEKEETE
;
A
#
# COMPACT_ATOMS: atom_id res chain seq x y z
N MET A 1 -5.30 14.52 -23.59
CA MET A 1 -4.73 15.07 -22.34
C MET A 1 -5.88 15.14 -21.35
N ASN A 2 -5.96 14.18 -20.43
CA ASN A 2 -7.19 13.91 -19.68
C ASN A 2 -7.25 14.76 -18.40
N TYR A 3 -8.37 15.46 -18.17
CA TYR A 3 -8.56 16.44 -17.09
C TYR A 3 -8.43 15.81 -15.68
N ASN A 4 -8.63 14.50 -15.56
CA ASN A 4 -8.62 13.79 -14.28
C ASN A 4 -7.23 13.40 -13.76
N SER A 5 -6.21 13.30 -14.64
CA SER A 5 -4.82 13.13 -14.20
C SER A 5 -4.24 14.41 -13.60
N LEU A 6 -4.83 15.57 -13.91
CA LEU A 6 -4.62 16.77 -13.11
C LEU A 6 -5.18 16.54 -11.71
N VAL A 7 -6.42 16.06 -11.55
CA VAL A 7 -7.19 16.04 -10.28
C VAL A 7 -6.59 15.20 -9.13
N LEU A 8 -5.79 14.15 -9.38
CA LEU A 8 -5.16 13.34 -8.31
C LEU A 8 -3.78 13.85 -7.88
N PHE A 9 -2.98 14.35 -8.83
CA PHE A 9 -1.86 15.23 -8.48
C PHE A 9 -2.40 16.48 -7.77
N ASP A 10 -3.56 16.97 -8.22
CA ASP A 10 -4.31 18.05 -7.62
C ASP A 10 -4.78 17.64 -6.22
N ARG A 11 -5.24 16.44 -5.88
CA ARG A 11 -5.75 16.15 -4.52
C ARG A 11 -4.67 16.12 -3.44
N ALA A 12 -3.54 15.46 -3.69
CA ALA A 12 -2.42 15.44 -2.73
C ALA A 12 -1.69 16.79 -2.70
N SER A 13 -1.62 17.50 -3.84
CA SER A 13 -1.13 18.88 -3.85
C SER A 13 -2.14 19.88 -3.29
N TYR A 14 -3.45 19.62 -3.37
CA TYR A 14 -4.56 20.42 -2.87
C TYR A 14 -4.70 20.24 -1.37
N LEU A 15 -4.58 19.03 -0.83
CA LEU A 15 -4.48 18.81 0.61
C LEU A 15 -3.21 19.45 1.18
N ARG A 16 -2.10 19.39 0.45
CA ARG A 16 -0.84 20.07 0.81
C ARG A 16 -0.97 21.60 0.74
N ASN A 17 -1.62 22.12 -0.28
CA ASN A 17 -1.86 23.55 -0.52
C ASN A 17 -2.94 24.10 0.44
N ASP A 18 -3.99 23.34 0.75
CA ASP A 18 -5.03 23.68 1.73
C ASP A 18 -4.44 23.70 3.14
N LEU A 19 -3.61 22.72 3.50
CA LEU A 19 -2.87 22.74 4.76
C LEU A 19 -1.92 23.94 4.83
N TYR A 20 -1.19 24.22 3.74
CA TYR A 20 -0.30 25.38 3.65
C TYR A 20 -1.06 26.71 3.76
N ASN A 21 -2.20 26.83 3.09
CA ASN A 21 -3.06 28.02 3.12
C ASN A 21 -3.68 28.21 4.50
N LYS A 22 -4.15 27.14 5.17
CA LYS A 22 -4.65 27.20 6.55
C LYS A 22 -3.55 27.63 7.53
N VAL A 23 -2.31 27.16 7.35
CA VAL A 23 -1.17 27.59 8.17
C VAL A 23 -0.87 29.08 7.95
N ILE A 24 -0.92 29.56 6.70
CA ILE A 24 -0.78 30.99 6.39
C ILE A 24 -1.92 31.80 7.02
N GLU A 25 -3.17 31.36 6.91
CA GLU A 25 -4.32 32.03 7.54
C GLU A 25 -4.19 32.11 9.06
N ILE A 26 -3.78 31.00 9.69
CA ILE A 26 -3.49 30.97 11.13
C ILE A 26 -2.38 31.97 11.46
N PHE A 27 -1.27 31.99 10.72
CA PHE A 27 -0.17 32.93 10.94
C PHE A 27 -0.60 34.40 10.78
N LEU A 28 -1.40 34.71 9.75
CA LEU A 28 -1.95 36.04 9.53
C LEU A 28 -2.95 36.45 10.62
N SER A 29 -3.76 35.51 11.12
CA SER A 29 -4.70 35.75 12.21
C SER A 29 -3.99 36.05 13.54
N LEU A 30 -2.87 35.37 13.80
CA LEU A 30 -2.02 35.58 14.98
C LEU A 30 -1.33 36.95 14.91
N LYS A 31 -0.84 37.36 13.73
CA LYS A 31 -0.24 38.68 13.50
C LYS A 31 -1.23 39.83 13.69
N LYS A 32 -2.52 39.63 13.38
CA LYS A 32 -3.59 40.61 13.63
C LYS A 32 -3.96 40.74 15.12
N ASN A 33 -3.60 39.76 15.95
CA ASN A 33 -3.98 39.75 17.37
C ASN A 33 -3.05 40.63 18.22
N LYS A 34 -3.44 41.92 18.37
CA LYS A 34 -2.70 42.99 19.09
C LYS A 34 -2.25 42.65 20.52
N LYS A 35 -2.83 41.64 21.17
CA LYS A 35 -2.49 41.23 22.54
C LYS A 35 -1.30 40.26 22.57
N MET A 36 -1.18 39.36 21.60
CA MET A 36 -0.04 38.44 21.46
C MET A 36 1.21 39.13 20.94
N SER A 37 1.06 40.05 19.98
CA SER A 37 2.19 40.77 19.35
C SER A 37 3.00 41.67 20.31
N LYS A 38 2.55 41.85 21.55
CA LYS A 38 3.23 42.66 22.58
C LYS A 38 4.18 41.86 23.46
N ASN A 39 4.06 40.53 23.50
CA ASN A 39 4.96 39.67 24.27
C ASN A 39 5.78 38.78 23.30
N PRO A 40 7.06 39.11 23.06
CA PRO A 40 7.90 38.39 22.11
C PRO A 40 8.13 36.93 22.54
N MET A 41 8.10 36.63 23.84
CA MET A 41 8.28 35.28 24.38
C MET A 41 7.07 34.40 24.06
N ILE A 42 5.85 34.91 24.27
CA ILE A 42 4.60 34.20 23.92
C ILE A 42 4.49 34.02 22.40
N THR A 43 4.87 35.05 21.63
CA THR A 43 4.86 34.98 20.17
C THR A 43 5.83 33.92 19.65
N GLY A 44 7.06 33.89 20.16
CA GLY A 44 8.05 32.87 19.80
C GLY A 44 7.60 31.45 20.16
N PHE A 45 6.99 31.27 21.33
CA PHE A 45 6.47 29.98 21.78
C PHE A 45 5.33 29.46 20.89
N VAL A 46 4.37 30.32 20.52
CA VAL A 46 3.26 29.94 19.62
C VAL A 46 3.78 29.58 18.23
N ILE A 47 4.73 30.34 17.69
CA ILE A 47 5.36 30.04 16.39
C ILE A 47 6.06 28.68 16.45
N ALA A 48 6.80 28.38 17.51
CA ALA A 48 7.49 27.10 17.68
C ALA A 48 6.51 25.91 17.68
N ILE A 49 5.38 26.02 18.38
CA ILE A 49 4.34 24.97 18.39
C ILE A 49 3.78 24.74 16.97
N ILE A 50 3.50 25.80 16.22
CA ILE A 50 2.98 25.69 14.86
C ILE A 50 3.98 24.99 13.94
N VAL A 51 5.27 25.34 14.05
CA VAL A 51 6.33 24.67 13.27
C VAL A 51 6.41 23.18 13.60
N VAL A 52 6.28 22.79 14.87
CA VAL A 52 6.28 21.37 15.27
C VAL A 52 5.06 20.63 14.70
N ILE A 53 3.85 21.18 14.84
CA ILE A 53 2.62 20.59 14.30
C ILE A 53 2.69 20.46 12.78
N PHE A 54 3.19 21.50 12.10
CA PHE A 54 3.37 21.50 10.65
C PHE A 54 4.39 20.45 10.21
N SER A 55 5.54 20.38 10.87
CA SER A 55 6.60 19.39 10.56
C SER A 55 6.10 17.96 10.77
N TYR A 56 5.33 17.73 11.84
CA TYR A 56 4.67 16.45 12.08
C TYR A 56 3.64 16.12 10.98
N GLY A 57 2.79 17.07 10.60
CA GLY A 57 1.81 16.89 9.52
C GLY A 57 2.46 16.58 8.17
N VAL A 58 3.54 17.29 7.81
CA VAL A 58 4.33 17.00 6.60
C VAL A 58 4.96 15.60 6.68
N SER A 59 5.51 15.22 7.84
CA SER A 59 6.08 13.88 8.05
C SER A 59 5.03 12.77 7.85
N GLN A 60 3.79 12.96 8.32
CA GLN A 60 2.71 12.00 8.09
C GLN A 60 2.34 11.87 6.60
N LEU A 61 2.30 12.99 5.85
CA LEU A 61 2.00 12.98 4.42
C LEU A 61 3.10 12.29 3.60
N MET A 62 4.37 12.49 3.95
CA MET A 62 5.51 11.85 3.27
C MET A 62 5.60 10.33 3.50
N ASN A 63 4.97 9.83 4.57
CA ASN A 63 4.95 8.40 4.90
C ASN A 63 3.75 7.66 4.29
N GLN A 64 2.89 8.33 3.51
CA GLN A 64 1.81 7.64 2.80
C GLN A 64 2.39 6.85 1.63
N LYS A 65 2.35 5.53 1.76
CA LYS A 65 2.76 4.60 0.70
C LYS A 65 1.81 4.76 -0.49
N GLU A 66 2.35 5.03 -1.68
CA GLU A 66 1.55 5.06 -2.89
C GLU A 66 1.04 3.64 -3.17
N LEU A 67 -0.27 3.49 -3.32
CA LEU A 67 -0.87 2.20 -3.64
C LEU A 67 -0.72 1.94 -5.13
N GLU A 68 0.14 1.00 -5.48
CA GLU A 68 0.42 0.63 -6.86
C GLU A 68 -0.50 -0.50 -7.35
N PHE A 69 -0.95 -0.36 -8.60
CA PHE A 69 -1.63 -1.40 -9.36
C PHE A 69 -0.72 -1.98 -10.41
N ILE A 70 -0.74 -3.29 -10.52
CA ILE A 70 0.17 -4.03 -11.38
C ILE A 70 -0.64 -4.95 -12.29
N ILE A 71 -0.40 -4.88 -13.59
CA ILE A 71 -0.76 -5.95 -14.52
C ILE A 71 0.39 -6.93 -14.51
N ASP A 72 0.17 -8.13 -13.98
CA ASP A 72 1.20 -9.15 -13.86
C ASP A 72 1.12 -10.16 -15.01
N ASN A 73 2.28 -10.55 -15.53
CA ASN A 73 2.41 -11.63 -16.50
C ASN A 73 3.48 -12.63 -16.04
N PRO A 74 3.09 -13.69 -15.31
CA PRO A 74 4.01 -14.73 -14.87
C PRO A 74 4.27 -15.78 -15.97
N THR A 75 3.72 -15.62 -17.18
CA THR A 75 3.86 -16.60 -18.27
C THR A 75 5.12 -16.37 -19.09
N ASN A 76 5.49 -17.35 -19.90
CA ASN A 76 6.67 -17.29 -20.77
C ASN A 76 6.43 -16.54 -22.10
N GLU A 77 5.24 -16.00 -22.31
CA GLU A 77 4.87 -15.29 -23.53
C GLU A 77 4.43 -13.87 -23.20
N LYS A 78 4.65 -12.93 -24.13
CA LYS A 78 4.10 -11.58 -24.02
C LYS A 78 2.57 -11.66 -24.09
N ILE A 79 1.88 -10.87 -23.27
CA ILE A 79 0.43 -10.74 -23.32
C ILE A 79 0.00 -9.32 -23.71
N GLN A 80 -1.15 -9.23 -24.35
CA GLN A 80 -1.89 -7.99 -24.57
C GLN A 80 -3.11 -7.97 -23.67
N VAL A 81 -3.33 -6.84 -23.01
CA VAL A 81 -4.34 -6.67 -21.98
C VAL A 81 -5.06 -5.36 -22.24
N GLN A 82 -6.38 -5.40 -22.25
CA GLN A 82 -7.21 -4.19 -22.34
C GLN A 82 -7.86 -3.94 -20.99
N ILE A 83 -7.76 -2.72 -20.47
CA ILE A 83 -8.53 -2.26 -19.31
C ILE A 83 -9.29 -1.03 -19.77
N ASP A 84 -10.62 -1.11 -19.72
CA ASP A 84 -11.53 -0.14 -20.32
C ASP A 84 -11.17 0.10 -21.80
N ASP A 85 -10.86 1.34 -22.18
CA ASP A 85 -10.47 1.72 -23.53
C ASP A 85 -8.95 1.73 -23.75
N GLN A 86 -8.15 1.26 -22.79
CA GLN A 86 -6.68 1.30 -22.84
C GLN A 86 -6.06 -0.08 -23.03
N GLU A 87 -5.14 -0.17 -23.98
CA GLU A 87 -4.36 -1.38 -24.25
C GLU A 87 -2.97 -1.31 -23.61
N TYR A 88 -2.54 -2.46 -23.10
CA TYR A 88 -1.26 -2.65 -22.44
C TYR A 88 -0.58 -3.90 -22.98
N GLU A 89 0.67 -3.77 -23.39
CA GLU A 89 1.57 -4.93 -23.55
C GLU A 89 2.36 -5.16 -22.26
N VAL A 90 2.45 -6.42 -21.85
CA VAL A 90 3.26 -6.89 -20.72
C VAL A 90 4.13 -8.05 -21.19
N ASP A 91 5.45 -7.86 -21.12
CA ASP A 91 6.42 -8.88 -21.55
C ASP A 91 6.34 -10.14 -20.69
N ALA A 92 6.87 -11.25 -21.21
CA ALA A 92 6.97 -12.52 -20.49
C ALA A 92 7.68 -12.36 -19.15
N ASN A 93 7.22 -13.07 -18.12
CA ASN A 93 7.76 -13.06 -16.76
C ASN A 93 7.91 -11.67 -16.12
N SER A 94 7.18 -10.66 -16.62
CA SER A 94 7.29 -9.27 -16.20
C SER A 94 5.97 -8.75 -15.64
N PHE A 95 5.96 -7.49 -15.25
CA PHE A 95 4.76 -6.80 -14.83
C PHE A 95 4.79 -5.34 -15.26
N LYS A 96 3.63 -4.70 -15.27
CA LYS A 96 3.49 -3.28 -15.60
C LYS A 96 2.72 -2.54 -14.53
N ILE A 97 3.34 -1.51 -13.96
CA ILE A 97 2.68 -0.61 -13.03
C ILE A 97 1.76 0.32 -13.83
N ILE A 98 0.50 0.39 -13.43
CA ILE A 98 -0.52 1.23 -14.06
C ILE A 98 -1.21 2.13 -13.04
N LYS A 99 -1.88 3.17 -13.54
CA LYS A 99 -2.73 4.04 -12.74
C LYS A 99 -4.17 3.86 -13.20
N LEU A 100 -5.05 3.55 -12.26
CA LEU A 100 -6.48 3.43 -12.50
C LEU A 100 -7.23 4.57 -11.82
N GLU A 101 -8.33 5.02 -12.42
CA GLU A 101 -9.26 5.94 -11.78
C GLU A 101 -10.11 5.20 -10.74
N LEU A 102 -10.60 5.87 -9.72
CA LEU A 102 -11.44 5.23 -8.71
C LEU A 102 -12.78 4.75 -9.29
N GLY A 103 -13.17 3.50 -9.02
CA GLY A 103 -14.47 2.96 -9.40
C GLY A 103 -14.40 1.67 -10.21
N ASP A 104 -15.42 1.44 -11.03
CA ASP A 104 -15.59 0.20 -11.79
C ASP A 104 -14.81 0.24 -13.11
N HIS A 105 -14.19 -0.89 -13.43
CA HIS A 105 -13.40 -1.11 -14.64
C HIS A 105 -13.74 -2.44 -15.29
N VAL A 106 -13.35 -2.60 -16.55
CA VAL A 106 -13.53 -3.83 -17.32
C VAL A 106 -12.21 -4.30 -17.91
N LEU A 107 -11.79 -5.51 -17.55
CA LEU A 107 -10.65 -6.22 -18.12
C LEU A 107 -11.09 -7.02 -19.35
N ASN A 108 -10.39 -6.83 -20.47
CA ASN A 108 -10.58 -7.49 -21.76
C ASN A 108 -12.04 -7.48 -22.25
N GLY A 109 -12.80 -6.43 -21.90
CA GLY A 109 -14.23 -6.31 -22.23
C GLY A 109 -15.16 -7.32 -21.55
N GLN A 110 -14.65 -8.16 -20.63
CA GLN A 110 -15.39 -9.31 -20.09
C GLN A 110 -15.45 -9.33 -18.57
N HIS A 111 -14.36 -8.98 -17.88
CA HIS A 111 -14.25 -9.17 -16.43
C HIS A 111 -14.33 -7.83 -15.72
N LYS A 112 -15.44 -7.60 -15.00
CA LYS A 112 -15.63 -6.37 -14.21
C LYS A 112 -14.88 -6.46 -12.89
N PHE A 113 -14.29 -5.35 -12.46
CA PHE A 113 -13.67 -5.21 -11.15
C PHE A 113 -13.81 -3.77 -10.65
N THR A 114 -13.71 -3.56 -9.34
CA THR A 114 -13.82 -2.23 -8.72
C THR A 114 -12.52 -1.88 -8.02
N TYR A 115 -11.95 -0.73 -8.34
CA TYR A 115 -10.81 -0.18 -7.63
C TYR A 115 -11.26 0.67 -6.45
N ASP A 116 -10.85 0.26 -5.23
CA ASP A 116 -10.84 1.10 -4.03
C ASP A 116 -9.41 1.59 -3.74
N TYR A 117 -9.25 2.88 -3.43
CA TYR A 117 -7.95 3.53 -3.20
C TYR A 117 -7.31 3.11 -1.86
N ILE A 118 -7.74 2.00 -1.27
CA ILE A 118 -7.36 1.59 0.08
C ILE A 118 -6.35 0.43 0.02
N HIS A 119 -6.40 -0.36 -1.04
CA HIS A 119 -5.56 -1.54 -1.19
C HIS A 119 -4.68 -1.47 -2.45
N HIS A 120 -3.50 -2.11 -2.37
CA HIS A 120 -2.76 -2.49 -3.56
C HIS A 120 -3.61 -3.46 -4.40
N GLY A 121 -3.28 -3.58 -5.69
CA GLY A 121 -3.92 -4.60 -6.50
C GLY A 121 -3.07 -5.17 -7.62
N VAL A 122 -3.38 -6.42 -7.94
CA VAL A 122 -2.82 -7.16 -9.06
C VAL A 122 -3.96 -7.50 -10.02
N ILE A 123 -3.80 -7.09 -11.27
CA ILE A 123 -4.57 -7.59 -12.39
C ILE A 123 -3.82 -8.80 -12.93
N ASN A 124 -4.53 -9.92 -13.01
CA ASN A 124 -4.02 -11.23 -13.40
C ASN A 124 -4.78 -11.72 -14.64
N PRO A 125 -4.43 -11.22 -15.84
CA PRO A 125 -5.14 -11.56 -17.07
C PRO A 125 -5.01 -13.06 -17.41
N THR A 126 -3.94 -13.70 -16.93
CA THR A 126 -3.59 -15.08 -17.22
C THR A 126 -4.23 -16.08 -16.26
N LYS A 127 -5.00 -15.62 -15.26
CA LYS A 127 -5.62 -16.46 -14.23
C LYS A 127 -4.60 -17.37 -13.51
N SER A 128 -3.35 -16.90 -13.45
CA SER A 128 -2.26 -17.61 -12.80
C SER A 128 -2.46 -17.68 -11.29
N THR A 129 -1.90 -18.70 -10.66
CA THR A 129 -1.99 -18.88 -9.20
C THR A 129 -0.91 -18.08 -8.49
N TYR A 130 -1.32 -17.30 -7.50
CA TYR A 130 -0.46 -16.56 -6.58
C TYR A 130 -0.57 -17.13 -5.18
N TYR A 131 0.46 -16.85 -4.38
CA TYR A 131 0.58 -17.30 -2.99
C TYR A 131 0.47 -16.08 -2.09
N VAL A 132 -0.40 -16.16 -1.10
CA VAL A 132 -0.65 -15.08 -0.14
C VAL A 132 -0.18 -15.56 1.23
N TYR A 133 0.92 -14.97 1.70
CA TYR A 133 1.47 -15.26 3.01
C TYR A 133 1.05 -14.19 4.02
N LYS A 134 0.61 -14.61 5.20
CA LYS A 134 0.18 -13.72 6.28
C LYS A 134 1.13 -13.79 7.46
N ARG A 135 1.77 -12.65 7.78
CA ARG A 135 2.59 -12.49 8.98
C ARG A 135 1.85 -11.69 10.04
N TYR A 136 1.93 -12.15 11.28
CA TYR A 136 1.47 -11.40 12.45
C TYR A 136 2.63 -10.58 13.03
N TYR A 137 2.36 -9.43 13.64
CA TYR A 137 3.35 -8.57 14.28
C TYR A 137 2.85 -8.11 15.65
N GLY A 138 3.77 -7.81 16.57
CA GLY A 138 3.47 -7.31 17.92
C GLY A 138 3.58 -8.35 19.03
N SER A 139 3.24 -7.94 20.27
CA SER A 139 3.27 -8.83 21.43
C SER A 139 2.05 -9.73 21.44
N VAL A 140 2.21 -10.93 20.89
CA VAL A 140 1.12 -11.89 20.73
C VAL A 140 0.92 -12.65 22.05
N ALA A 141 -0.01 -12.20 22.90
CA ALA A 141 -0.38 -12.90 24.14
C ALA A 141 -1.06 -14.26 23.90
N LYS A 142 -1.46 -14.57 22.65
CA LYS A 142 -2.13 -15.82 22.24
C LYS A 142 -1.45 -16.47 21.03
N LYS A 143 -0.11 -16.57 21.02
CA LYS A 143 0.63 -17.18 19.88
C LYS A 143 0.05 -18.55 19.56
N ASP A 144 -0.05 -19.41 20.58
CA ASP A 144 -0.45 -20.81 20.42
C ASP A 144 -1.79 -20.98 19.67
N SER A 145 -2.79 -20.12 19.95
CA SER A 145 -4.09 -20.18 19.27
C SER A 145 -4.03 -19.73 17.80
N ILE A 146 -3.13 -18.80 17.46
CA ILE A 146 -2.95 -18.32 16.08
C ILE A 146 -2.24 -19.38 15.24
N PHE A 147 -1.20 -20.01 15.78
CA PHE A 147 -0.46 -21.07 15.09
C PHE A 147 -1.30 -22.35 14.93
N GLN A 148 -2.12 -22.73 15.92
CA GLN A 148 -2.99 -23.92 15.81
C GLN A 148 -4.05 -23.81 14.71
N ASN A 149 -4.53 -22.61 14.42
CA ASN A 149 -5.57 -22.36 13.42
C ASN A 149 -5.02 -21.72 12.14
N ALA A 150 -3.69 -21.72 11.97
CA ALA A 150 -3.06 -21.12 10.80
C ALA A 150 -3.50 -21.86 9.53
N PRO A 151 -3.94 -21.17 8.47
CA PRO A 151 -4.16 -21.81 7.19
C PRO A 151 -2.84 -22.46 6.77
N THR A 152 -2.94 -23.63 6.17
CA THR A 152 -1.77 -24.36 5.71
C THR A 152 -1.99 -24.78 4.27
N LEU A 153 -1.01 -24.50 3.44
CA LEU A 153 -0.95 -24.94 2.06
C LEU A 153 0.10 -26.04 1.90
N ASN A 154 -0.24 -27.09 1.15
CA ASN A 154 0.75 -28.10 0.74
C ASN A 154 1.13 -27.86 -0.72
N ILE A 155 2.43 -27.69 -0.99
CA ILE A 155 2.98 -27.55 -2.34
C ILE A 155 4.04 -28.64 -2.48
N ASP A 156 3.88 -29.51 -3.47
CA ASP A 156 4.88 -30.55 -3.80
C ASP A 156 5.32 -31.44 -2.60
N GLY A 157 4.45 -31.61 -1.61
CA GLY A 157 4.70 -32.42 -0.40
C GLY A 157 5.22 -31.62 0.79
N GLU A 158 5.56 -30.35 0.61
CA GLU A 158 6.00 -29.43 1.66
C GLU A 158 4.83 -28.61 2.22
N LYS A 159 4.89 -28.33 3.53
CA LYS A 159 3.80 -27.75 4.30
C LYS A 159 4.12 -26.30 4.68
N TYR A 160 3.38 -25.37 4.10
CA TYR A 160 3.55 -23.92 4.29
C TYR A 160 2.45 -23.35 5.20
N GLN A 161 2.84 -22.86 6.38
CA GLN A 161 1.88 -22.24 7.31
C GLN A 161 1.55 -20.80 6.93
N PHE A 162 0.41 -20.30 7.40
CA PHE A 162 -0.12 -18.95 7.14
C PHE A 162 -0.25 -18.58 5.67
N THR A 163 -0.36 -19.58 4.81
CA THR A 163 -0.32 -19.43 3.36
C THR A 163 -1.63 -19.88 2.74
N ASP A 164 -2.10 -19.11 1.76
CA ASP A 164 -3.24 -19.46 0.91
C ASP A 164 -2.90 -19.18 -0.56
N THR A 165 -3.75 -19.63 -1.49
CA THR A 165 -3.62 -19.36 -2.92
C THR A 165 -4.77 -18.54 -3.45
N ILE A 166 -4.51 -17.73 -4.47
CA ILE A 166 -5.52 -16.95 -5.16
C ILE A 166 -5.21 -16.89 -6.66
N SER A 167 -6.24 -16.94 -7.49
CA SER A 167 -6.11 -16.92 -8.95
C SER A 167 -7.13 -16.01 -9.63
N ASP A 168 -7.72 -15.07 -8.90
CA ASP A 168 -8.72 -14.17 -9.47
C ASP A 168 -8.12 -13.22 -10.50
N TYR A 169 -8.95 -12.74 -11.44
CA TYR A 169 -8.53 -11.77 -12.45
C TYR A 169 -8.10 -10.43 -11.84
N PHE A 170 -8.65 -10.13 -10.67
CA PHE A 170 -8.34 -8.95 -9.90
C PHE A 170 -8.17 -9.35 -8.44
N ILE A 171 -6.99 -9.06 -7.90
CA ILE A 171 -6.59 -9.50 -6.57
C ILE A 171 -6.27 -8.26 -5.75
N GLN A 172 -6.89 -8.14 -4.59
CA GLN A 172 -6.68 -7.10 -3.59
C GLN A 172 -6.60 -7.73 -2.19
N ASP A 173 -6.71 -6.91 -1.13
CA ASP A 173 -6.62 -7.34 0.28
C ASP A 173 -5.24 -7.93 0.66
N PHE A 174 -4.18 -7.26 0.22
CA PHE A 174 -2.82 -7.48 0.69
C PHE A 174 -2.07 -6.16 0.89
N TYR A 175 -1.07 -6.18 1.78
CA TYR A 175 -0.33 -4.98 2.20
C TYR A 175 0.93 -4.75 1.38
N TYR A 176 1.58 -5.82 0.91
CA TYR A 176 2.76 -5.73 0.05
C TYR A 176 2.52 -6.40 -1.28
N ASN A 177 2.78 -5.67 -2.36
CA ASN A 177 2.59 -6.09 -3.73
C ASN A 177 3.76 -6.95 -4.23
N LEU A 178 3.66 -7.47 -5.46
CA LEU A 178 4.64 -8.38 -6.07
C LEU A 178 6.06 -7.78 -6.16
N ASN A 179 6.14 -6.46 -6.37
CA ASN A 179 7.37 -5.70 -6.56
C ASN A 179 7.97 -5.12 -5.26
N GLU A 180 7.42 -5.48 -4.10
CA GLU A 180 7.82 -4.88 -2.83
C GLU A 180 8.47 -5.91 -1.91
N ASP A 181 9.46 -5.51 -1.13
CA ASP A 181 10.04 -6.42 -0.14
C ASP A 181 9.05 -6.71 1.00
N PHE A 182 9.11 -7.93 1.54
CA PHE A 182 8.42 -8.24 2.79
C PHE A 182 9.37 -8.03 3.97
N PRO A 183 9.13 -7.02 4.82
CA PRO A 183 10.06 -6.74 5.90
C PRO A 183 10.09 -7.89 6.90
N SER A 184 11.29 -8.37 7.20
CA SER A 184 11.56 -9.43 8.17
C SER A 184 10.97 -9.13 9.55
N TRP A 185 10.79 -10.19 10.34
CA TRP A 185 10.23 -10.10 11.69
C TRP A 185 10.98 -9.09 12.58
N THR A 186 12.32 -9.02 12.46
CA THR A 186 13.18 -8.18 13.29
C THR A 186 12.93 -6.68 13.09
N ASN A 187 12.54 -6.26 11.90
CA ASN A 187 12.28 -4.85 11.56
C ASN A 187 10.91 -4.34 12.06
N SER A 188 10.04 -5.24 12.52
CA SER A 188 8.65 -4.92 12.88
C SER A 188 8.39 -4.90 14.39
N GLN A 189 9.43 -5.05 15.21
CA GLN A 189 9.38 -4.93 16.67
C GLN A 189 9.32 -3.46 17.14
N LYS A 190 8.30 -2.72 16.73
CA LYS A 190 7.99 -1.42 17.34
C LYS A 190 6.75 -1.54 18.23
N ASP A 191 6.97 -1.86 19.51
CA ASP A 191 6.19 -1.47 20.70
C ASP A 191 4.66 -1.48 20.63
N SER A 192 4.09 -2.33 19.77
CA SER A 192 2.66 -2.42 19.60
C SER A 192 2.08 -3.48 20.54
N LEU A 193 1.28 -3.04 21.52
CA LEU A 193 0.37 -3.89 22.30
C LEU A 193 -0.76 -4.49 21.43
N LYS A 194 -0.88 -4.06 20.17
CA LYS A 194 -1.85 -4.57 19.20
C LYS A 194 -1.19 -5.59 18.28
N ILE A 195 -1.88 -6.70 18.05
CA ILE A 195 -1.54 -7.65 17.01
C ILE A 195 -1.93 -7.02 15.67
N ASP A 196 -0.94 -6.78 14.82
CA ASP A 196 -1.15 -6.41 13.41
C ASP A 196 -0.91 -7.64 12.54
N ALA A 197 -1.63 -7.79 11.43
CA ALA A 197 -1.39 -8.89 10.50
C ALA A 197 -1.32 -8.34 9.08
N ARG A 198 -0.20 -8.60 8.40
CA ARG A 198 0.02 -8.12 7.04
C ARG A 198 0.17 -9.29 6.10
N LYS A 199 -0.43 -9.15 4.93
CA LYS A 199 -0.35 -10.12 3.84
C LYS A 199 0.59 -9.60 2.76
N LYS A 200 1.35 -10.50 2.14
CA LYS A 200 2.06 -10.25 0.90
C LYS A 200 1.67 -11.29 -0.13
N ILE A 201 1.53 -10.83 -1.37
CA ILE A 201 1.31 -11.67 -2.54
C ILE A 201 2.64 -12.00 -3.23
N PHE A 202 2.74 -13.23 -3.75
CA PHE A 202 3.93 -13.77 -4.39
C PHE A 202 3.57 -14.62 -5.62
N ARG A 203 4.49 -14.69 -6.59
CA ARG A 203 4.56 -15.80 -7.55
C ARG A 203 5.20 -17.02 -6.88
N LYS A 204 4.95 -18.24 -7.38
CA LYS A 204 5.42 -19.51 -6.77
C LYS A 204 6.89 -19.50 -6.36
N VAL A 205 7.80 -19.30 -7.32
CA VAL A 205 9.26 -19.36 -7.06
C VAL A 205 9.68 -18.32 -6.01
N ALA A 206 9.18 -17.09 -6.13
CA ALA A 206 9.48 -16.03 -5.17
C ALA A 206 8.91 -16.32 -3.76
N PHE A 207 7.81 -17.08 -3.67
CA PHE A 207 7.26 -17.51 -2.39
C PHE A 207 8.12 -18.60 -1.74
N GLU A 208 8.52 -19.60 -2.50
CA GLU A 208 9.38 -20.70 -2.03
C GLU A 208 10.73 -20.15 -1.52
N ASP A 209 11.39 -19.30 -2.33
CA ASP A 209 12.65 -18.62 -1.95
C ASP A 209 12.52 -17.75 -0.70
N PHE A 210 11.34 -17.14 -0.51
CA PHE A 210 11.05 -16.30 0.64
C PHE A 210 10.84 -17.13 1.90
N TYR A 211 10.06 -18.22 1.79
CA TYR A 211 9.71 -19.06 2.93
C TYR A 211 10.91 -19.86 3.44
N GLU A 212 11.77 -20.36 2.55
CA GLU A 212 13.03 -21.03 2.93
C GLU A 212 13.91 -20.11 3.79
N LYS A 213 14.05 -18.84 3.40
CA LYS A 213 14.82 -17.86 4.18
C LYS A 213 14.23 -17.63 5.57
N GLU A 214 12.90 -17.54 5.67
CA GLU A 214 12.20 -17.33 6.93
C GLU A 214 12.30 -18.52 7.90
N GLU A 215 12.41 -19.76 7.42
CA GLU A 215 12.66 -20.91 8.29
C GLU A 215 14.09 -20.96 8.84
N THR A 216 15.04 -20.31 8.16
CA THR A 216 16.46 -20.30 8.56
C THR A 216 16.86 -19.16 9.50
N GLU A 217 15.99 -18.17 9.71
CA GLU A 217 16.20 -17.01 10.63
C GLU A 217 15.63 -17.23 12.04
#